data_AF-A0AA38GH26-F1
#
_entry.id   AF-A0AA38GH26-F1
#
_cell.length_a   1.000
_cell.length_b   1.000
_cell.length_c   1.000
_cell.angle_alpha   90.00
_cell.angle_beta   90.00
_cell.angle_gamma   90.00
#
_symmetry.space_group_name_H-M   'P 1'
#
loop_
_entity.id
_entity.type
_entity.pdbx_description
1 polymer ?
#
loop_
_entity_poly.entity_id
_entity_poly.type
_entity_poly.pdbx_seq_one_letter_code
_entity_poly.pdbx_strand_id
1 'polypeptide(L)'
;KRGLTSEKQRCVTAPLAANICAVPRHKVVLTREAGKNERLMKLLGNQGISCLELPLVRYIEGPDVKRLPAILRDNTFDWIVITSLEAGLVFLDAW
;
A
#
# COMPACT_ATOMS: atom_id res chain seq x y z
N LYS A 1 59.88 -0.62 44.49
CA LYS A 1 59.53 0.20 43.31
C LYS A 1 59.49 -0.74 42.10
N ARG A 2 58.29 -1.20 41.71
CA ARG A 2 58.07 -2.14 40.59
C ARG A 2 57.77 -1.31 39.34
N GLY A 3 58.57 -1.47 38.28
CA GLY A 3 58.40 -0.78 37.00
C GLY A 3 57.32 -1.44 36.15
N LEU A 4 56.42 -0.64 35.59
CA LEU A 4 55.43 -1.04 34.59
C LEU A 4 56.11 -1.15 33.23
N THR A 5 56.01 -2.30 32.58
CA THR A 5 56.31 -2.47 31.15
C THR A 5 55.04 -2.24 30.33
N SER A 6 55.13 -1.36 29.34
CA SER A 6 54.05 -0.98 28.42
C SER A 6 53.93 -1.99 27.27
N GLU A 7 52.80 -2.70 27.19
CA GLU A 7 52.41 -3.46 26.00
C GLU A 7 51.76 -2.53 24.98
N LYS A 8 52.31 -2.50 23.78
CA LYS A 8 51.88 -1.67 22.66
C LYS A 8 50.85 -2.45 21.86
N GLN A 9 49.56 -2.25 22.15
CA GLN A 9 48.44 -2.85 21.41
C GLN A 9 48.46 -2.34 19.95
N ARG A 10 48.81 -3.21 19.01
CA ARG A 10 48.76 -2.94 17.56
C ARG A 10 47.30 -3.09 17.12
N CYS A 11 46.63 -1.99 16.82
CA CYS A 11 45.29 -2.02 16.24
C CYS A 11 45.40 -2.36 14.75
N VAL A 12 45.05 -3.60 14.39
CA VAL A 12 44.93 -4.03 12.99
C VAL A 12 43.57 -3.54 12.50
N THR A 13 43.57 -2.51 11.66
CA THR A 13 42.36 -1.97 11.04
C THR A 13 41.95 -2.89 9.89
N ALA A 14 40.93 -3.72 10.12
CA ALA A 14 40.19 -4.35 9.03
C ALA A 14 39.21 -3.32 8.44
N PRO A 15 39.05 -3.21 7.11
CA PRO A 15 38.03 -2.35 6.54
C PRO A 15 36.66 -2.97 6.85
N LEU A 16 35.89 -2.29 7.69
CA LEU A 16 34.46 -2.58 7.84
C LEU A 16 33.81 -2.15 6.53
N ALA A 17 33.56 -3.09 5.64
CA ALA A 17 32.73 -2.87 4.46
C ALA A 17 31.34 -2.45 4.96
N ALA A 18 31.11 -1.14 5.01
CA ALA A 18 29.80 -0.58 5.22
C ALA A 18 28.96 -0.92 3.98
N ASN A 19 28.29 -2.07 4.02
CA ASN A 19 27.10 -2.31 3.23
C ASN A 19 26.07 -1.29 3.71
N ILE A 20 26.15 -0.08 3.16
CA ILE A 20 25.04 0.87 3.19
C ILE A 20 23.93 0.14 2.43
N CYS A 21 22.98 -0.43 3.17
CA CYS A 21 21.74 -0.93 2.60
C CYS A 21 21.09 0.27 1.89
N ALA A 22 21.30 0.37 0.58
CA ALA A 22 20.68 1.39 -0.23
C ALA A 22 19.17 1.18 -0.12
N VAL A 23 18.49 2.08 0.59
CA VAL A 23 17.03 2.08 0.66
C VAL A 23 16.53 2.16 -0.78
N PRO A 24 15.74 1.19 -1.27
CA PRO A 24 15.19 1.27 -2.62
C PRO A 24 14.42 2.58 -2.71
N ARG A 25 14.90 3.51 -3.56
CA ARG A 25 14.14 4.72 -3.85
C ARG A 25 12.91 4.29 -4.65
N HIS A 26 11.77 4.25 -3.97
CA HIS A 26 10.48 4.09 -4.63
C HIS A 26 10.31 5.22 -5.65
N LYS A 27 10.06 4.86 -6.91
CA LYS A 27 9.89 5.82 -8.00
C LYS A 27 8.42 6.18 -8.21
N VAL A 28 7.51 5.35 -7.71
CA VAL A 28 6.08 5.46 -7.92
C VAL A 28 5.36 5.21 -6.60
N VAL A 29 4.41 6.07 -6.26
CA VAL A 29 3.49 5.88 -5.13
C VAL A 29 2.10 5.59 -5.69
N LEU A 30 1.45 4.55 -5.17
CA LEU A 30 0.11 4.14 -5.59
C LEU A 30 -0.89 4.49 -4.50
N THR A 31 -1.89 5.31 -4.84
CA THR A 31 -2.74 6.01 -3.85
C THR A 31 -4.18 5.51 -3.73
N ARG A 32 -4.53 4.42 -4.42
CA ARG A 32 -5.91 3.87 -4.45
C ARG A 32 -6.32 3.20 -3.14
N GLU A 33 -7.49 2.55 -3.15
CA GLU A 33 -7.93 1.71 -2.04
C GLU A 33 -6.93 0.58 -1.77
N ALA A 34 -6.84 0.19 -0.49
CA ALA A 34 -5.94 -0.86 -0.06
C ALA A 34 -6.17 -2.16 -0.84
N GLY A 35 -5.10 -2.75 -1.39
CA GLY A 35 -5.17 -4.01 -2.11
C GLY A 35 -5.69 -3.91 -3.54
N LYS A 36 -6.15 -2.74 -4.01
CA LYS A 36 -6.58 -2.56 -5.42
C LYS A 36 -5.42 -2.34 -6.39
N ASN A 37 -4.22 -2.13 -5.86
CA ASN A 37 -3.03 -1.83 -6.67
C ASN A 37 -2.22 -3.06 -7.09
N GLU A 38 -2.59 -4.27 -6.66
CA GLU A 38 -1.77 -5.48 -6.84
C GLU A 38 -1.36 -5.72 -8.30
N ARG A 39 -2.32 -5.64 -9.22
CA ARG A 39 -2.05 -5.83 -10.66
C ARG A 39 -1.06 -4.79 -11.19
N LEU A 40 -1.21 -3.54 -10.79
CA LEU A 40 -0.34 -2.46 -11.23
C LEU A 40 1.06 -2.59 -10.62
N MET A 41 1.16 -2.92 -9.34
CA MET A 41 2.44 -3.20 -8.67
C MET A 41 3.20 -4.34 -9.34
N LYS A 42 2.50 -5.43 -9.68
CA LYS A 42 3.12 -6.58 -10.37
C LYS A 42 3.65 -6.19 -11.75
N LEU A 43 2.88 -5.43 -12.53
CA LEU A 43 3.30 -4.96 -13.85
C LEU A 43 4.52 -4.04 -13.77
N LEU A 44 4.53 -3.10 -12.83
CA LEU A 44 5.66 -2.19 -12.62
C LEU A 44 6.89 -2.91 -12.06
N GLY A 45 6.70 -3.86 -11.15
CA GLY A 45 7.76 -4.73 -10.61
C GLY A 45 8.44 -5.56 -11.70
N ASN A 46 7.66 -6.10 -12.65
CA ASN A 46 8.19 -6.81 -13.82
C ASN A 46 9.06 -5.92 -14.72
N GLN A 47 8.90 -4.60 -14.65
CA GLN A 47 9.72 -3.61 -15.37
C GLN A 47 10.87 -3.06 -14.50
N GLY A 48 11.12 -3.62 -13.31
CA GLY A 48 12.15 -3.16 -12.38
C GLY A 48 11.83 -1.84 -11.69
N ILE A 49 10.57 -1.41 -11.68
CA ILE A 49 10.12 -0.17 -11.05
C ILE A 49 9.68 -0.45 -9.61
N SER A 50 10.38 0.16 -8.65
CA SER A 50 10.03 0.11 -7.23
C SER A 50 8.81 0.98 -6.94
N CYS A 51 7.77 0.37 -6.37
CA CYS A 51 6.49 1.00 -6.03
C CYS A 51 6.26 1.00 -4.52
N LEU A 52 5.69 2.08 -3.99
CA LEU A 52 5.18 2.17 -2.62
C LEU A 52 3.65 2.25 -2.68
N GLU A 53 2.96 1.33 -2.02
CA GLU A 53 1.51 1.47 -1.82
C GLU A 53 1.24 2.38 -0.63
N LEU A 54 0.38 3.39 -0.84
CA LEU A 54 -0.07 4.33 0.18
C LEU A 54 -1.59 4.50 0.05
N PRO A 55 -2.42 3.72 0.77
CA PRO A 55 -3.86 3.79 0.59
C PRO A 55 -4.44 5.15 1.03
N LEU A 56 -4.87 5.98 0.07
CA LEU A 56 -5.46 7.30 0.35
C LEU A 56 -6.97 7.33 0.11
N VAL A 57 -7.53 6.27 -0.48
CA VAL A 57 -8.96 6.14 -0.76
C VAL A 57 -9.55 5.02 0.08
N ARG A 58 -10.73 5.25 0.64
CA ARG A 58 -11.52 4.24 1.35
C ARG A 58 -12.98 4.42 1.00
N TYR A 59 -13.64 3.32 0.65
CA TYR A 59 -15.10 3.27 0.58
C TYR A 59 -15.69 3.07 1.98
N ILE A 60 -16.72 3.84 2.30
CA ILE A 60 -17.51 3.73 3.52
C ILE A 60 -18.98 3.71 3.14
N GLU A 61 -19.79 3.00 3.93
CA GLU A 61 -21.24 3.02 3.76
C GLU A 61 -21.79 4.44 3.92
N GLY A 62 -22.64 4.84 2.98
CA GLY A 62 -23.40 6.08 3.08
C GLY A 62 -24.47 5.99 4.18
N PRO A 63 -24.85 7.12 4.80
CA PRO A 63 -25.88 7.14 5.86
C PRO A 63 -27.26 6.68 5.37
N ASP A 64 -27.49 6.73 4.06
CA ASP A 64 -28.72 6.39 3.37
C ASP A 64 -28.74 4.97 2.79
N VAL A 65 -27.71 4.14 3.03
CA VAL A 65 -27.64 2.76 2.54
C VAL A 65 -28.90 1.96 2.89
N LYS A 66 -29.50 2.21 4.06
CA LYS A 66 -30.73 1.54 4.52
C LYS A 66 -31.98 1.91 3.72
N ARG A 67 -31.98 3.04 3.01
CA ARG A 67 -33.09 3.51 2.18
C ARG A 67 -33.05 2.87 0.79
N LEU A 68 -31.87 2.44 0.34
CA LEU A 68 -31.65 1.93 -1.01
C LEU A 68 -32.57 0.73 -1.35
N PRO A 69 -32.75 -0.30 -0.50
CA PRO A 69 -33.65 -1.42 -0.83
C PRO A 69 -35.12 -1.03 -1.01
N ALA A 70 -35.59 0.00 -0.29
CA ALA A 70 -36.95 0.52 -0.48
C ALA A 70 -37.05 1.26 -1.82
N ILE A 71 -36.08 2.11 -2.14
CA ILE A 71 -36.04 2.86 -3.40
C ILE A 71 -36.01 1.91 -4.61
N LEU A 72 -35.20 0.85 -4.56
CA LEU A 72 -35.07 -0.12 -5.64
C LEU A 72 -36.34 -0.96 -5.87
N ARG A 73 -37.10 -1.25 -4.80
CA ARG A 73 -38.37 -2.00 -4.88
C ARG A 73 -39.58 -1.14 -5.24
N ASP A 74 -39.65 0.07 -4.69
CA ASP A 74 -40.83 0.93 -4.79
C ASP A 74 -40.86 1.77 -6.08
N ASN A 75 -39.77 1.77 -6.86
CA ASN A 75 -39.64 2.51 -8.10
C ASN A 75 -39.26 1.59 -9.26
N THR A 76 -39.60 2.00 -10.47
CA THR A 76 -39.19 1.33 -11.71
C THR A 76 -38.07 2.11 -12.38
N PHE A 77 -36.99 1.43 -12.76
CA PHE A 77 -35.86 2.02 -13.45
C PHE A 77 -35.68 1.33 -14.81
N ASP A 78 -35.64 2.10 -15.89
CA ASP A 78 -35.26 1.57 -17.21
C ASP A 78 -33.77 1.21 -17.25
N TRP A 79 -32.96 1.99 -16.54
CA TRP A 79 -31.50 1.84 -16.48
C TRP A 79 -30.96 2.19 -15.11
N ILE A 80 -29.97 1.43 -14.67
CA ILE A 80 -29.18 1.70 -13.46
C ILE A 80 -27.71 1.74 -13.88
N VAL A 81 -27.01 2.81 -13.49
CA VAL A 81 -25.61 3.02 -13.86
C VAL A 81 -24.72 2.75 -12.64
N ILE A 82 -23.81 1.80 -12.76
CA ILE A 82 -22.85 1.42 -11.73
C ILE A 82 -21.46 1.88 -12.18
N THR A 83 -20.82 2.75 -11.38
CA THR A 83 -19.56 3.44 -11.76
C THR A 83 -18.33 2.93 -11.01
N SER A 84 -18.51 2.00 -10.06
CA SER A 84 -17.42 1.35 -9.33
C SER A 84 -17.81 -0.08 -8.92
N LEU A 85 -16.82 -0.90 -8.61
CA LEU A 85 -17.06 -2.26 -8.11
C LEU A 85 -17.75 -2.22 -6.74
N GLU A 86 -17.36 -1.26 -5.90
CA GLU A 86 -17.90 -1.03 -4.58
C GLU A 86 -19.40 -0.68 -4.65
N ALA A 87 -19.79 0.19 -5.59
CA ALA A 87 -21.20 0.50 -5.84
C ALA A 87 -21.98 -0.73 -6.34
N GLY A 88 -21.35 -1.59 -7.14
CA GLY A 88 -21.95 -2.85 -7.58
C GLY A 88 -22.24 -3.80 -6.44
N LEU A 89 -21.33 -3.91 -5.46
CA LEU A 89 -21.54 -4.72 -4.26
C LEU A 89 -22.71 -4.19 -3.43
N VAL A 90 -22.75 -2.88 -3.18
CA VAL A 90 -23.85 -2.23 -2.45
C VAL A 90 -25.20 -2.45 -3.15
N PHE A 91 -25.20 -2.36 -4.48
CA PHE A 91 -26.39 -2.61 -5.28
C PHE A 91 -26.86 -4.06 -5.15
N LEU A 92 -25.96 -5.04 -5.27
CA LEU A 92 -26.28 -6.46 -5.13
C LEU A 92 -26.82 -6.82 -3.74
N ASP A 93 -26.31 -6.18 -2.69
CA ASP A 93 -26.79 -6.41 -1.32
C ASP A 93 -28.19 -5.79 -1.07
N ALA A 94 -28.57 -4.79 -1.86
CA ALA A 94 -29.81 -4.02 -1.68
C ALA A 94 -30.96 -4.40 -2.62
N TRP A 95 -30.68 -5.12 -3.72
CA TRP A 95 -31.64 -5.52 -4.75
C TRP A 95 -32.36 -6.82 -4.39
#